data_AF-A0A7X6WSL1-F1
#
_entry.id   AF-A0A7X6WSL1-F1
#
_cell.length_a   1.000
_cell.length_b   1.000
_cell.length_c   1.000
_cell.angle_alpha   90.00
_cell.angle_beta   90.00
_cell.angle_gamma   90.00
#
_symmetry.space_group_name_H-M   'P 1'
#
loop_
_entity.id
_entity.type
_entity.pdbx_description
1 polymer ?
#
loop_
_entity_poly.entity_id
_entity_poly.type
_entity_poly.pdbx_seq_one_letter_code
_entity_poly.pdbx_strand_id
1 'polypeptide(L)'
;MAKQSQHHGRSWYVLHTYSGYEDNVAYNLKQRIESMDMQDLIFDVIVPKEKKIKIKSGKRVTVEERIYPGYVLVDMIVTDASWYVVRNTPNVTGFIGLGTTPTP
;
A
#
# COMPACT_ATOMS: atom_id res chain seq x y z
N MET A 1 -1.12 -27.09 -2.82
CA MET A 1 -0.70 -25.97 -1.93
C MET A 1 0.78 -25.73 -2.21
N ALA A 2 1.11 -24.79 -3.10
CA ALA A 2 2.48 -24.55 -3.52
C ALA A 2 3.24 -23.86 -2.38
N LYS A 3 4.19 -24.57 -1.79
CA LYS A 3 5.11 -24.06 -0.77
C LYS A 3 5.88 -22.86 -1.34
N GLN A 4 5.70 -21.71 -0.69
CA GLN A 4 6.56 -20.54 -0.86
C GLN A 4 8.00 -20.92 -0.50
N SER A 5 8.91 -20.75 -1.44
CA SER A 5 10.35 -20.72 -1.17
C SER A 5 10.99 -19.75 -2.16
N GLN A 6 10.51 -18.50 -2.16
CA GLN A 6 11.35 -17.39 -2.56
C GLN A 6 11.38 -16.43 -1.38
N HIS A 7 12.49 -16.47 -0.64
CA HIS A 7 12.90 -15.45 0.31
C HIS A 7 13.16 -14.17 -0.51
N HIS A 8 12.11 -13.53 -1.00
CA HIS A 8 12.21 -12.17 -1.47
C HIS A 8 12.53 -11.36 -0.23
N GLY A 9 13.68 -10.69 -0.26
CA GLY A 9 14.03 -9.73 0.78
C GLY A 9 13.04 -8.57 0.81
N ARG A 10 13.47 -7.46 1.36
CA ARG A 10 12.71 -6.22 1.31
C ARG A 10 12.48 -5.82 -0.14
N SER A 11 11.20 -5.74 -0.55
CA SER A 11 10.79 -5.39 -1.90
C SER A 11 9.57 -4.49 -1.87
N TRP A 12 9.41 -3.70 -2.94
CA TRP A 12 8.20 -2.91 -3.15
C TRP A 12 7.12 -3.78 -3.80
N TYR A 13 5.92 -3.68 -3.28
CA TYR A 13 4.75 -4.37 -3.78
C TYR A 13 3.63 -3.38 -4.03
N VAL A 14 2.80 -3.71 -5.02
CA VAL A 14 1.65 -2.88 -5.38
C VAL A 14 0.37 -3.55 -4.90
N LEU A 15 -0.42 -2.78 -4.16
CA LEU A 15 -1.74 -3.15 -3.67
C LEU A 15 -2.80 -2.48 -4.53
N HIS A 16 -3.82 -3.25 -4.89
CA HIS A 16 -5.01 -2.74 -5.51
C HIS A 16 -6.08 -2.48 -4.45
N THR A 17 -6.59 -1.26 -4.42
CA THR A 17 -7.58 -0.79 -3.45
C THR A 17 -8.77 -0.18 -4.17
N TYR A 18 -9.89 -0.04 -3.47
CA TYR A 18 -10.99 0.75 -4.02
C TYR A 18 -10.58 2.23 -4.14
N SER A 19 -10.86 2.82 -5.30
CA SER A 19 -10.55 4.23 -5.58
C SER A 19 -11.23 5.16 -4.58
N GLY A 20 -10.49 6.13 -4.04
CA GLY A 20 -10.97 7.08 -3.02
C GLY A 20 -10.76 6.63 -1.58
N TYR A 21 -10.33 5.39 -1.35
CA TYR A 21 -9.98 4.87 -0.02
C TYR A 21 -8.48 4.69 0.20
N GLU A 22 -7.62 5.12 -0.73
CA GLU A 22 -6.18 4.88 -0.68
C GLU A 22 -5.53 5.49 0.57
N ASP A 23 -5.92 6.73 0.91
CA ASP A 23 -5.44 7.42 2.11
C ASP A 23 -5.87 6.68 3.40
N ASN A 24 -7.11 6.18 3.43
CA ASN A 24 -7.62 5.37 4.54
C ASN A 24 -6.92 4.01 4.63
N VAL A 25 -6.64 3.37 3.50
CA VAL A 25 -5.90 2.10 3.45
C VAL A 25 -4.50 2.29 4.01
N ALA A 26 -3.78 3.34 3.59
CA ALA A 26 -2.45 3.63 4.10
C ALA A 26 -2.46 3.92 5.60
N TYR A 27 -3.44 4.67 6.10
CA TYR A 27 -3.61 4.91 7.53
C TYR A 27 -3.89 3.61 8.30
N ASN A 28 -4.85 2.80 7.84
CA ASN A 28 -5.21 1.54 8.48
C ASN A 28 -4.06 0.53 8.47
N LEU A 29 -3.29 0.47 7.39
CA LEU A 29 -2.07 -0.34 7.31
C LEU A 29 -1.09 0.08 8.38
N LYS A 30 -0.76 1.37 8.49
CA LYS A 30 0.16 1.88 9.52
C LYS A 30 -0.30 1.52 10.94
N GLN A 31 -1.58 1.74 11.23
CA GLN A 31 -2.16 1.39 12.53
C GLN A 31 -2.09 -0.12 12.82
N ARG A 32 -2.31 -0.97 11.82
CA ARG A 32 -2.20 -2.43 11.97
C ARG A 32 -0.76 -2.90 12.12
N ILE A 33 0.17 -2.26 11.40
CA ILE A 33 1.60 -2.53 11.52
C ILE A 33 2.07 -2.25 12.94
N GLU A 34 1.64 -1.13 13.53
CA GLU A 34 1.91 -0.77 14.92
C GLU A 34 1.22 -1.72 15.90
N SER A 35 -0.05 -2.06 15.69
CA SER A 35 -0.82 -2.89 16.62
C SER A 35 -0.39 -4.36 16.66
N MET A 36 0.25 -4.85 15.60
CA MET A 36 0.68 -6.24 15.45
C MET A 36 2.21 -6.40 15.50
N ASP A 37 2.94 -5.35 15.86
CA ASP A 37 4.42 -5.32 15.90
C ASP A 37 5.07 -5.79 14.58
N MET A 38 4.48 -5.39 13.45
CA MET A 38 4.92 -5.82 12.10
C MET A 38 5.91 -4.83 11.45
N GLN A 39 6.47 -3.92 12.23
CA GLN A 39 7.41 -2.90 11.76
C GLN A 39 8.72 -3.50 11.19
N ASP A 40 9.07 -4.71 11.62
CA ASP A 40 10.22 -5.46 11.11
C ASP A 40 9.97 -6.07 9.72
N LEU A 41 8.69 -6.18 9.32
CA LEU A 41 8.27 -6.80 8.07
C LEU A 41 7.73 -5.79 7.06
N ILE A 42 7.06 -4.73 7.51
CA ILE A 42 6.51 -3.68 6.66
C ILE A 42 7.16 -2.36 7.03
N PHE A 43 7.96 -1.83 6.11
CA PHE A 43 8.82 -0.68 6.35
C PHE A 43 8.15 0.64 5.97
N ASP A 44 7.45 0.67 4.83
CA ASP A 44 6.83 1.89 4.35
C ASP A 44 5.56 1.63 3.53
N VAL A 45 4.66 2.60 3.52
CA VAL A 45 3.41 2.59 2.76
C VAL A 45 3.23 3.95 2.11
N ILE A 46 3.23 3.95 0.77
CA ILE A 46 3.16 5.16 -0.06
C ILE A 46 1.90 5.13 -0.92
N VAL A 47 1.12 6.20 -0.85
CA VAL A 47 0.04 6.46 -1.80
C VAL A 47 0.60 7.32 -2.94
N PRO A 48 0.49 6.90 -4.21
CA PRO A 48 0.96 7.67 -5.36
C PRO A 48 0.07 8.89 -5.60
N LYS A 49 0.37 9.98 -4.89
CA LYS A 49 -0.29 11.28 -5.03
C LYS A 49 0.72 12.37 -5.39
N GLU A 50 0.33 13.24 -6.31
CA GLU A 50 1.12 14.39 -6.71
C GLU A 50 0.58 15.67 -6.07
N LYS A 51 1.45 16.45 -5.45
CA LYS A 51 1.09 17.77 -4.92
C LYS A 51 1.16 18.78 -6.06
N LYS A 52 0.02 19.20 -6.60
CA LYS A 52 -0.06 20.30 -7.56
C LYS A 52 -0.45 21.60 -6.88
N ILE A 53 0.26 22.67 -7.22
CA ILE A 53 -0.07 24.02 -6.75
C ILE A 53 -1.03 24.62 -7.78
N LYS A 54 -2.31 24.74 -7.43
CA LYS A 54 -3.29 25.46 -8.23
C LYS A 54 -3.47 26.87 -7.68
N ILE A 55 -3.51 27.86 -8.56
CA ILE A 55 -3.84 29.24 -8.18
C ILE A 55 -5.35 29.38 -8.31
N LYS A 56 -6.06 29.47 -7.18
CA LYS A 56 -7.49 29.83 -7.14
C LYS A 56 -7.62 31.18 -6.45
N SER A 57 -8.24 32.14 -7.12
CA SER A 57 -8.51 33.49 -6.58
C SER A 57 -7.28 34.20 -5.99
N GLY A 58 -6.14 34.12 -6.68
CA GLY A 58 -4.89 34.78 -6.27
C GLY A 58 -4.14 34.11 -5.11
N LYS A 59 -4.70 33.08 -4.46
CA LYS A 59 -4.01 32.28 -3.43
C LYS A 59 -3.52 30.97 -4.02
N ARG A 60 -2.29 30.57 -3.64
CA ARG A 60 -1.72 29.26 -3.96
C ARG A 60 -2.39 28.22 -3.07
N VAL A 61 -3.17 27.33 -3.66
CA VAL A 61 -3.78 26.18 -2.97
C VAL A 61 -3.05 24.92 -3.41
N THR A 62 -2.49 24.20 -2.46
CA THR A 62 -1.92 22.86 -2.71
C THR A 62 -3.09 21.89 -2.84
N VAL A 63 -3.27 21.33 -4.03
CA VAL A 63 -4.26 20.28 -4.31
C VAL A 63 -3.49 18.99 -4.55
N GLU A 64 -3.80 17.97 -3.76
CA GLU A 64 -3.27 16.63 -3.98
C GLU A 64 -4.09 15.96 -5.10
N GLU A 65 -3.45 15.68 -6.23
CA GLU A 65 -4.04 14.96 -7.36
C GLU A 65 -3.51 13.52 -7.37
N ARG A 66 -4.41 12.55 -7.48
CA ARG A 66 -4.05 11.13 -7.50
C ARG A 66 -3.60 10.76 -8.91
N ILE A 67 -2.35 10.31 -9.08
CA ILE A 67 -1.82 9.92 -10.39
C ILE A 67 -2.37 8.53 -10.78
N TYR A 68 -2.46 7.62 -9.80
CA TYR A 68 -2.95 6.25 -9.97
C TYR A 68 -4.05 5.94 -8.95
N PRO A 69 -5.32 6.22 -9.26
CA PRO A 69 -6.42 5.88 -8.35
C PRO A 69 -6.52 4.36 -8.17
N GLY A 70 -6.72 3.92 -6.93
CA GLY A 70 -6.84 2.51 -6.58
C GLY A 70 -5.51 1.77 -6.40
N TYR A 71 -4.39 2.47 -6.32
CA TYR A 71 -3.07 1.86 -6.11
C TYR A 71 -2.40 2.37 -4.84
N VAL A 72 -1.82 1.46 -4.07
CA VAL A 72 -0.98 1.76 -2.91
C VAL A 72 0.30 0.95 -3.02
N LEU A 73 1.44 1.60 -2.82
CA LEU A 73 2.75 0.96 -2.80
C LEU A 73 3.11 0.61 -1.35
N VAL A 74 3.57 -0.60 -1.13
CA VAL A 74 4.02 -1.07 0.19
C VAL A 74 5.42 -1.66 0.07
N ASP A 75 6.32 -1.21 0.93
CA ASP A 75 7.65 -1.75 1.08
C ASP A 75 7.64 -2.77 2.23
N MET A 76 7.78 -4.05 1.90
CA MET A 76 7.68 -5.12 2.88
C MET A 76 8.49 -6.36 2.49
N ILE A 77 8.74 -7.22 3.49
CA ILE A 77 9.16 -8.61 3.28
C ILE A 77 7.90 -9.47 3.26
N VAL A 78 7.71 -10.23 2.20
CA VAL A 78 6.55 -11.12 2.05
C VAL A 78 6.74 -12.37 2.89
N THR A 79 5.98 -12.44 3.97
CA THR A 79 5.81 -13.59 4.85
C THR A 79 4.32 -13.89 4.97
N ASP A 80 3.94 -15.06 5.49
CA ASP A 80 2.52 -15.37 5.68
C ASP A 80 1.83 -14.38 6.63
N ALA A 81 2.54 -13.88 7.63
CA ALA A 81 2.04 -12.91 8.58
C ALA A 81 1.82 -11.53 7.92
N SER A 82 2.82 -11.00 7.21
CA SER A 82 2.69 -9.69 6.54
C SER A 82 1.65 -9.74 5.42
N TRP A 83 1.60 -10.84 4.68
CA TRP A 83 0.55 -11.11 3.68
C TRP A 83 -0.85 -11.09 4.29
N TYR A 84 -1.02 -11.73 5.45
CA TYR A 84 -2.30 -11.77 6.17
C TYR A 84 -2.74 -10.37 6.62
N VAL A 85 -1.84 -9.56 7.16
CA VAL A 85 -2.15 -8.19 7.61
C VAL A 85 -2.65 -7.32 6.47
N VAL A 86 -1.97 -7.37 5.32
CA VAL A 86 -2.37 -6.59 4.15
C VAL A 86 -3.74 -7.05 3.63
N ARG A 87 -3.96 -8.37 3.50
CA ARG A 87 -5.24 -8.93 3.02
C ARG A 87 -6.41 -8.66 3.96
N ASN A 88 -6.15 -8.56 5.26
CA ASN A 88 -7.18 -8.29 6.25
C ASN A 88 -7.43 -6.79 6.47
N THR A 89 -6.72 -5.91 5.75
CA THR A 89 -6.94 -4.47 5.82
C THR A 89 -8.20 -4.09 5.02
N PRO A 90 -9.13 -3.30 5.58
CA PRO A 90 -10.33 -2.87 4.87
C PRO A 90 -10.00 -2.10 3.59
N ASN A 91 -10.82 -2.27 2.56
CA ASN A 91 -10.71 -1.61 1.25
C ASN A 91 -9.52 -2.05 0.37
N VAL A 92 -8.73 -3.03 0.82
CA VAL A 92 -7.74 -3.73 -0.02
C VAL A 92 -8.45 -4.82 -0.81
N THR A 93 -8.33 -4.79 -2.13
CA THR A 93 -8.89 -5.84 -3.01
C THR A 93 -7.91 -6.99 -3.20
N GLY A 94 -6.61 -6.71 -3.16
CA GLY A 94 -5.55 -7.71 -3.24
C GLY A 94 -4.21 -7.12 -3.67
N PHE A 95 -3.21 -7.99 -3.78
CA PHE A 95 -1.92 -7.66 -4.38
C PHE A 95 -2.02 -7.72 -5.91
N ILE A 96 -1.27 -6.85 -6.60
CA ILE A 96 -1.08 -6.94 -8.04
C ILE A 96 0.01 -7.97 -8.34
N GLY A 97 -0.38 -9.07 -8.99
CA GLY A 97 0.52 -10.14 -9.42
C GLY A 97 -0.23 -11.31 -10.03
N LEU A 98 0.46 -12.11 -10.85
CA LEU A 98 -0.10 -13.31 -11.48
C LEU A 98 -0.30 -14.41 -10.41
N GLY A 99 -1.52 -14.46 -9.84
CA GLY A 99 -1.94 -15.51 -8.89
C GLY A 99 -1.79 -15.13 -7.41
N THR A 100 -1.63 -16.13 -6.54
CA THR A 100 -1.50 -15.99 -5.07
C THR A 100 -0.16 -15.41 -4.62
N THR A 101 0.68 -14.95 -5.54
CA THR A 101 2.05 -14.46 -5.27
C THR A 101 2.18 -13.03 -5.78
N PRO A 102 2.61 -12.09 -4.92
CA PRO A 102 2.84 -10.72 -5.34
C PRO A 102 4.14 -10.68 -6.14
N THR A 103 4.09 -10.11 -7.33
CA THR A 103 5.31 -9.84 -8.10
C THR A 103 5.92 -8.52 -7.58
N PRO A 104 7.20 -8.52 -7.17
CA PRO A 104 7.91 -7.30 -6.82
C PRO A 104 8.13 -6.39 -8.04
#